data_AF-A0A2H0QXE9-F1
#
_entry.id   AF-A0A2H0QXE9-F1
#
_cell.length_a   1.000
_cell.length_b   1.000
_cell.length_c   1.000
_cell.angle_alpha   90.00
_cell.angle_beta   90.00
_cell.angle_gamma   90.00
#
_symmetry.space_group_name_H-M   'P 1'
#
loop_
_entity.id
_entity.type
_entity.pdbx_description
1 polymer ?
#
loop_
_entity_poly.entity_id
_entity_poly.type
_entity_poly.pdbx_seq_one_letter_code
_entity_poly.pdbx_strand_id
1 'polypeptide(L)'
;MKDGVKETIDDKGRLVHLRKSPIGTIIETYYIGRDCEGPIKHEDGKEYIDVDGQRRYWGGIIDPLPDDQRIRLLNEFTVFIIKPDGMKMEIGKAVSHLIKRSGGNVVAEHDFVYNDVMIRKMYPHFFAKEWEQDLFDYLKSGVSRCFLVRGKHPHRNMFLLRNAIRHLFGCNKDPRVKSLVHCAQRQSDAIKQALLFFSLEELLTLVGLKKSKQ
;
A
#
# COMPACT_ATOMS: atom_id res chain seq x y z
N MET A 1 10.08 1.16 -23.51
CA MET A 1 10.35 -0.13 -22.85
C MET A 1 11.87 -0.23 -22.73
N LYS A 2 12.43 -0.38 -21.53
CA LYS A 2 13.88 -0.63 -21.39
C LYS A 2 14.12 -2.08 -21.83
N ASP A 3 14.95 -2.27 -22.85
CA ASP A 3 15.21 -3.58 -23.44
C ASP A 3 15.70 -4.59 -22.39
N GLY A 4 15.07 -5.78 -22.36
CA GLY A 4 15.59 -6.94 -21.62
C GLY A 4 15.06 -7.18 -20.21
N VAL A 5 14.01 -6.47 -19.77
CA VAL A 5 13.36 -6.71 -18.47
C VAL A 5 11.95 -7.25 -18.67
N LYS A 6 11.68 -8.47 -18.18
CA LYS A 6 10.35 -9.10 -18.20
C LYS A 6 9.75 -9.12 -16.80
N GLU A 7 8.56 -8.55 -16.63
CA GLU A 7 7.82 -8.63 -15.36
C GLU A 7 7.27 -10.05 -15.14
N THR A 8 7.38 -10.56 -13.91
CA THR A 8 6.77 -11.82 -13.51
C THR A 8 6.36 -11.79 -12.05
N ILE A 9 5.55 -12.77 -11.66
CA ILE A 9 5.31 -13.10 -10.26
C ILE A 9 6.22 -14.27 -9.90
N ASP A 10 6.94 -14.20 -8.78
CA ASP A 10 7.74 -15.33 -8.29
C ASP A 10 6.92 -16.33 -7.46
N ASP A 11 7.60 -17.37 -6.97
CA ASP A 11 7.04 -18.44 -6.15
C ASP A 11 6.40 -17.94 -4.84
N LYS A 12 6.77 -16.74 -4.37
CA LYS A 12 6.23 -16.08 -3.19
C LYS A 12 5.12 -15.08 -3.51
N GLY A 13 4.63 -15.05 -4.75
CA GLY A 13 3.53 -14.17 -5.17
C GLY A 13 3.94 -12.70 -5.34
N ARG A 14 5.23 -12.42 -5.55
CA ARG A 14 5.79 -11.07 -5.57
C ARG A 14 6.04 -10.61 -7.00
N LEU A 15 5.74 -9.33 -7.29
CA LEU A 15 6.14 -8.73 -8.56
C LEU A 15 7.65 -8.53 -8.56
N VAL A 16 8.32 -9.25 -9.46
CA VAL A 16 9.76 -9.17 -9.70
C VAL A 16 10.02 -9.02 -11.19
N HIS A 17 11.24 -8.63 -11.50
CA HIS A 17 11.69 -8.42 -12.86
C HIS A 17 12.75 -9.46 -13.20
N LEU A 18 12.54 -10.19 -14.29
CA LEU A 18 13.58 -11.05 -14.85
C LEU A 18 14.43 -10.20 -15.79
N ARG A 19 15.71 -10.09 -15.48
CA ARG A 19 16.66 -9.34 -16.30
C ARG A 19 17.74 -10.29 -16.80
N LYS A 20 18.11 -10.16 -18.08
CA LYS A 20 19.35 -10.78 -18.56
C LYS A 20 20.53 -10.02 -17.96
N SER A 21 21.45 -10.73 -17.32
CA SER A 21 22.68 -10.15 -16.80
C SER A 21 23.45 -9.44 -17.94
N PRO A 22 24.34 -8.48 -17.63
CA PRO A 22 25.15 -7.79 -18.63
C PRO A 22 25.98 -8.72 -19.53
N ILE A 23 26.21 -9.95 -19.06
CA ILE A 23 26.98 -11.01 -19.74
C ILE A 23 26.07 -11.91 -20.61
N GLY A 24 24.77 -11.58 -20.72
CA GLY A 24 23.80 -12.16 -21.65
C GLY A 24 23.32 -13.59 -21.35
N THR A 25 23.89 -14.24 -20.33
CA THR A 25 23.79 -15.69 -20.11
C THR A 25 22.95 -16.08 -18.90
N ILE A 26 22.79 -15.19 -17.92
CA ILE A 26 22.07 -15.48 -16.67
C ILE A 26 20.80 -14.64 -16.62
N ILE A 27 19.66 -15.27 -16.35
CA ILE A 27 18.43 -14.57 -15.98
C ILE A 27 18.47 -14.40 -14.47
N GLU A 28 18.66 -13.16 -14.01
CA GLU A 28 18.63 -12.84 -12.58
C GLU A 28 17.24 -12.30 -12.20
N THR A 29 16.81 -12.65 -10.99
CA THR A 29 15.62 -12.04 -10.40
C THR A 29 16.04 -10.68 -9.86
N TYR A 30 15.33 -9.64 -10.28
CA TYR A 30 15.68 -8.26 -10.08
C TYR A 30 14.51 -7.54 -9.42
N TYR A 31 14.82 -6.70 -8.43
CA TYR A 31 13.85 -5.82 -7.81
C TYR A 31 13.90 -4.45 -8.47
N ILE A 32 12.75 -3.93 -8.89
CA ILE A 32 12.59 -2.52 -9.30
C ILE A 32 11.54 -1.88 -8.39
N GLY A 33 12.00 -1.08 -7.44
CA GLY A 33 11.18 -0.31 -6.51
C GLY A 33 11.09 1.16 -6.86
N ARG A 34 10.35 1.90 -6.03
CA ARG A 34 10.27 3.36 -6.14
C ARG A 34 11.57 4.04 -5.71
N ASP A 35 12.26 3.44 -4.75
CA ASP A 35 13.37 4.07 -4.01
C ASP A 35 14.72 3.39 -4.28
N CYS A 36 14.71 2.15 -4.78
CA CYS A 36 15.93 1.43 -5.17
C CYS A 36 15.61 0.31 -6.18
N GLU A 37 16.64 -0.16 -6.88
CA GLU A 37 16.58 -1.33 -7.74
C GLU A 37 17.86 -2.16 -7.58
N GLY A 38 17.78 -3.47 -7.83
CA GLY A 38 18.95 -4.33 -7.72
C GLY A 38 18.66 -5.81 -7.90
N PRO A 39 19.68 -6.62 -8.20
CA PRO A 39 19.54 -8.06 -8.28
C PRO A 39 19.27 -8.65 -6.90
N ILE A 40 18.26 -9.51 -6.80
CA ILE A 40 17.92 -10.23 -5.57
C ILE A 40 18.95 -11.31 -5.33
N LYS A 41 19.61 -11.26 -4.17
CA LYS A 41 20.62 -12.18 -3.69
C LYS A 41 20.12 -12.93 -2.45
N HIS A 42 20.74 -14.06 -2.14
CA HIS A 42 20.38 -14.91 -1.00
C HIS A 42 21.59 -15.11 -0.09
N GLU A 43 21.43 -14.90 1.21
CA GLU A 43 22.43 -15.19 2.26
C GLU A 43 21.69 -15.57 3.55
N ASP A 44 22.09 -16.67 4.19
CA ASP A 44 21.50 -17.17 5.45
C ASP A 44 19.96 -17.28 5.43
N GLY A 45 19.40 -17.71 4.30
CA GLY A 45 17.96 -17.84 4.11
C GLY A 45 17.21 -16.50 3.98
N LYS A 46 17.92 -15.37 3.93
CA LYS A 46 17.36 -14.04 3.71
C LYS A 46 17.68 -13.56 2.30
N GLU A 47 16.70 -12.90 1.70
CA GLU A 47 16.88 -12.23 0.42
C GLU A 47 17.31 -10.78 0.64
N TYR A 48 18.21 -10.27 -0.19
CA TYR A 48 18.64 -8.88 -0.14
C TYR A 48 19.02 -8.33 -1.51
N ILE A 49 19.13 -7.01 -1.62
CA ILE A 49 19.76 -6.31 -2.75
C ILE A 49 20.89 -5.42 -2.22
N ASP A 50 21.91 -5.15 -3.04
CA ASP A 50 22.93 -4.16 -2.71
C ASP A 50 22.58 -2.82 -3.36
N VAL A 51 22.56 -1.76 -2.55
CA VAL A 51 22.29 -0.39 -2.99
C VAL A 51 23.36 0.50 -2.36
N ASP A 52 24.17 1.15 -3.18
CA ASP A 52 25.26 2.06 -2.75
C ASP A 52 26.22 1.43 -1.72
N GLY A 53 26.60 0.16 -1.95
CA GLY A 53 27.50 -0.58 -1.06
C GLY A 53 26.86 -1.06 0.25
N GLN A 54 25.54 -0.91 0.42
CA GLN A 54 24.80 -1.37 1.59
C GLN A 54 23.83 -2.50 1.23
N ARG A 55 23.80 -3.56 2.06
CA ARG A 55 22.83 -4.66 1.94
C ARG A 55 21.45 -4.23 2.42
N ARG A 56 20.42 -4.52 1.64
CA ARG A 56 19.00 -4.22 1.93
C ARG A 56 18.20 -5.52 1.91
N TYR A 57 17.68 -5.96 3.05
CA TYR A 57 17.01 -7.25 3.18
C TYR A 57 15.52 -7.18 2.89
N TRP A 58 14.96 -8.29 2.41
CA TRP A 58 13.53 -8.53 2.23
C TRP A 58 12.85 -8.66 3.60
N GLY A 59 11.84 -7.82 3.91
CA GLY A 59 11.49 -7.65 5.33
C GLY A 59 10.14 -7.05 5.71
N GLY A 60 9.09 -7.21 4.91
CA GLY A 60 7.73 -7.06 5.41
C GLY A 60 6.82 -7.93 4.59
N ILE A 61 6.54 -9.13 5.09
CA ILE A 61 5.64 -10.16 4.53
C ILE A 61 4.82 -9.61 3.35
N ILE A 62 5.13 -10.00 2.10
CA ILE A 62 4.16 -9.84 1.02
C ILE A 62 3.03 -10.79 1.39
N ASP A 63 2.01 -10.22 2.01
CA ASP A 63 0.85 -10.96 2.43
C ASP A 63 0.10 -11.35 1.15
N PRO A 64 0.08 -12.64 0.74
CA PRO A 64 -0.81 -13.04 -0.32
C PRO A 64 -2.24 -12.71 0.15
N LEU A 65 -3.14 -12.48 -0.81
CA LEU A 65 -4.55 -12.44 -0.42
C LEU A 65 -4.90 -13.78 0.25
N PRO A 66 -5.76 -13.80 1.28
CA PRO A 66 -6.22 -15.05 1.85
C PRO A 66 -6.75 -15.97 0.73
N ASP A 67 -6.50 -17.27 0.83
CA ASP A 67 -7.06 -18.24 -0.10
C ASP A 67 -8.55 -18.48 0.21
N ASP A 68 -9.35 -17.45 -0.07
CA ASP A 68 -10.79 -17.44 0.12
C ASP A 68 -11.45 -16.94 -1.16
N GLN A 69 -12.17 -17.83 -1.83
CA GLN A 69 -12.86 -17.53 -3.09
C GLN A 69 -13.84 -16.37 -2.97
N ARG A 70 -14.34 -16.04 -1.77
CA ARG A 70 -15.30 -14.95 -1.56
C ARG A 70 -14.67 -13.57 -1.77
N ILE A 71 -13.34 -13.45 -1.74
CA ILE A 71 -12.62 -12.21 -2.04
C ILE A 71 -12.98 -11.68 -3.44
N ARG A 72 -13.29 -12.56 -4.40
CA ARG A 72 -13.73 -12.16 -5.76
C ARG A 72 -15.05 -11.38 -5.78
N LEU A 73 -15.81 -11.40 -4.69
CA LEU A 73 -17.05 -10.65 -4.54
C LEU A 73 -16.82 -9.22 -4.07
N LEU A 74 -15.62 -8.88 -3.60
CA LEU A 74 -15.27 -7.54 -3.14
C LEU A 74 -14.91 -6.66 -4.34
N ASN A 75 -15.72 -5.65 -4.65
CA ASN A 75 -15.49 -4.76 -5.78
C ASN A 75 -15.82 -3.30 -5.46
N GLU A 76 -15.42 -2.40 -6.37
CA GLU A 76 -15.82 -0.98 -6.36
C GLU A 76 -15.61 -0.27 -5.02
N PHE A 77 -14.52 -0.63 -4.34
CA PHE A 77 -14.12 0.01 -3.10
C PHE A 77 -12.62 0.29 -3.06
N THR A 78 -12.22 1.16 -2.15
CA THR A 78 -10.82 1.33 -1.77
C THR A 78 -10.72 1.73 -0.29
N VAL A 79 -9.49 1.75 0.23
CA VAL A 79 -9.21 2.33 1.55
C VAL A 79 -8.61 3.72 1.38
N PHE A 80 -9.01 4.62 2.27
CA PHE A 80 -8.44 5.96 2.39
C PHE A 80 -8.07 6.20 3.85
N ILE A 81 -6.79 6.43 4.12
CA ILE A 81 -6.27 6.51 5.49
C ILE A 81 -5.84 7.94 5.78
N ILE A 82 -6.28 8.50 6.90
CA ILE A 82 -5.68 9.67 7.53
C ILE A 82 -4.62 9.17 8.51
N LYS A 83 -3.37 9.61 8.30
CA LYS A 83 -2.19 9.28 9.10
C LYS A 83 -2.14 10.14 10.38
N PRO A 84 -1.21 9.87 11.33
CA PRO A 84 -1.20 10.56 12.61
C PRO A 84 -1.04 12.08 12.54
N ASP A 85 -0.29 12.59 11.57
CA ASP A 85 -0.16 14.02 11.29
C ASP A 85 -1.49 14.64 10.84
N GLY A 86 -2.22 13.97 9.94
CA GLY A 86 -3.55 14.40 9.52
C GLY A 86 -4.58 14.38 10.65
N MET A 87 -4.52 13.37 11.52
CA MET A 87 -5.40 13.31 12.70
C MET A 87 -5.10 14.44 13.69
N LYS A 88 -3.82 14.77 13.94
CA LYS A 88 -3.40 15.91 14.78
C LYS A 88 -3.86 17.26 14.22
N MET A 89 -4.03 17.36 12.90
CA MET A 89 -4.58 18.54 12.22
C MET A 89 -6.12 18.55 12.15
N GLU A 90 -6.78 17.54 12.73
CA GLU A 90 -8.24 17.41 12.79
C GLU A 90 -8.95 17.47 11.42
N ILE A 91 -8.26 17.07 10.34
CA ILE A 91 -8.80 17.17 8.97
C ILE A 91 -9.89 16.14 8.65
N GLY A 92 -10.23 15.25 9.59
CA GLY A 92 -11.14 14.11 9.37
C GLY A 92 -12.47 14.47 8.74
N LYS A 93 -13.17 15.47 9.30
CA LYS A 93 -14.46 15.94 8.77
C LYS A 93 -14.33 16.51 7.35
N ALA A 94 -13.29 17.30 7.10
CA ALA A 94 -13.04 17.88 5.78
C ALA A 94 -12.73 16.79 4.74
N VAL A 95 -11.90 15.80 5.09
CA VAL A 95 -11.57 14.67 4.22
C VAL A 95 -12.81 13.85 3.86
N SER A 96 -13.65 13.50 4.84
CA SER A 96 -14.90 12.76 4.57
C SER A 96 -15.83 13.52 3.61
N HIS A 97 -15.96 14.84 3.79
CA HIS A 97 -16.72 15.69 2.86
C HIS A 97 -16.12 15.71 1.45
N LEU A 98 -14.79 15.81 1.33
CA LEU A 98 -14.09 15.80 0.04
C LEU A 98 -14.17 14.43 -0.68
N ILE A 99 -14.16 13.33 0.07
CA ILE A 99 -14.41 11.98 -0.46
C ILE A 99 -15.79 11.94 -1.12
N LYS A 100 -16.82 12.43 -0.42
CA LYS A 100 -18.19 12.51 -0.95
C LYS A 100 -18.28 13.34 -2.22
N ARG A 101 -17.65 14.53 -2.23
CA ARG A 101 -17.63 15.41 -3.41
C ARG A 101 -16.87 14.82 -4.60
N SER A 102 -15.93 13.92 -4.34
CA SER A 102 -15.16 13.22 -5.37
C SER A 102 -15.87 11.94 -5.88
N GLY A 103 -17.16 11.78 -5.58
CA GLY A 103 -17.98 10.64 -6.00
C GLY A 103 -17.72 9.35 -5.21
N GLY A 104 -17.03 9.45 -4.06
CA GLY A 104 -16.90 8.36 -3.10
C GLY A 104 -18.04 8.36 -2.09
N ASN A 105 -18.27 7.22 -1.44
CA ASN A 105 -19.16 7.09 -0.30
C ASN A 105 -18.44 6.31 0.80
N VAL A 106 -18.24 6.94 1.95
CA VAL A 106 -17.65 6.26 3.12
C VAL A 106 -18.70 5.32 3.69
N VAL A 107 -18.41 4.02 3.68
CA VAL A 107 -19.32 2.97 4.19
C VAL A 107 -18.92 2.44 5.56
N ALA A 108 -17.67 2.66 5.95
CA ALA A 108 -17.18 2.36 7.30
C ALA A 108 -15.96 3.25 7.62
N GLU A 109 -15.76 3.49 8.91
CA GLU A 109 -14.58 4.16 9.46
C GLU A 109 -14.01 3.32 10.61
N HIS A 110 -12.70 3.30 10.76
CA HIS A 110 -12.03 2.61 11.86
C HIS A 110 -10.81 3.42 12.33
N ASP A 111 -10.79 3.80 13.60
CA ASP A 111 -9.63 4.42 14.24
C ASP A 111 -8.69 3.37 14.79
N PHE A 112 -7.39 3.55 14.58
CA PHE A 112 -6.37 2.59 14.96
C PHE A 112 -5.03 3.25 15.27
N VAL A 113 -4.17 2.52 15.98
CA VAL A 113 -2.74 2.86 16.13
C VAL A 113 -1.94 1.79 15.42
N TYR A 114 -0.95 2.21 14.63
CA TYR A 114 -0.10 1.28 13.91
C TYR A 114 0.71 0.40 14.86
N ASN A 115 0.78 -0.90 14.56
CA ASN A 115 1.80 -1.80 15.09
C ASN A 115 2.79 -2.19 13.97
N ASP A 116 3.88 -2.86 14.33
CA ASP A 116 4.93 -3.26 13.39
C ASP A 116 4.41 -4.15 12.26
N VAL A 117 3.51 -5.08 12.59
CA VAL A 117 2.94 -6.01 11.62
C VAL A 117 2.13 -5.26 10.57
N MET A 118 1.30 -4.29 10.98
CA MET A 118 0.50 -3.48 10.06
C MET A 118 1.38 -2.64 9.15
N ILE A 119 2.43 -2.00 9.69
CA ILE A 119 3.33 -1.15 8.90
C ILE A 119 4.04 -2.00 7.84
N ARG A 120 4.59 -3.15 8.24
CA ARG A 120 5.25 -4.09 7.32
C ARG A 120 4.31 -4.61 6.23
N LYS A 121 3.05 -4.88 6.56
CA LYS A 121 2.04 -5.32 5.57
C LYS A 121 1.62 -4.20 4.61
N MET A 122 1.53 -2.95 5.07
CA MET A 122 1.18 -1.82 4.20
C MET A 122 2.35 -1.34 3.33
N TYR A 123 3.57 -1.48 3.82
CA TYR A 123 4.80 -1.07 3.14
C TYR A 123 5.73 -2.29 3.02
N PRO A 124 5.40 -3.28 2.17
CA PRO A 124 6.12 -4.57 2.11
C PRO A 124 7.41 -4.51 1.31
N HIS A 125 7.81 -3.32 0.85
CA HIS A 125 8.91 -3.10 -0.07
C HIS A 125 10.17 -2.61 0.65
N PHE A 126 11.32 -2.70 -0.02
CA PHE A 126 12.61 -2.34 0.54
C PHE A 126 12.66 -0.87 0.97
N PHE A 127 13.14 -0.61 2.18
CA PHE A 127 13.54 0.73 2.64
C PHE A 127 14.97 0.68 3.18
N ALA A 128 15.65 1.83 3.18
CA ALA A 128 16.85 1.98 4.00
C ALA A 128 16.49 1.85 5.48
N LYS A 129 17.38 1.30 6.32
CA LYS A 129 17.09 1.00 7.74
C LYS A 129 16.72 2.26 8.52
N GLU A 130 17.42 3.35 8.25
CA GLU A 130 17.19 4.67 8.85
C GLU A 130 15.80 5.19 8.47
N TRP A 131 15.43 5.00 7.21
CA TRP A 131 14.13 5.43 6.68
C TRP A 131 12.98 4.54 7.18
N GLU A 132 13.23 3.24 7.35
CA GLU A 132 12.29 2.31 7.98
C GLU A 132 12.00 2.74 9.42
N GLN A 133 13.03 3.04 10.20
CA GLN A 133 12.86 3.50 11.58
C GLN A 133 12.06 4.81 11.63
N ASP A 134 12.40 5.81 10.80
CA ASP A 134 11.66 7.07 10.71
C ASP A 134 10.19 6.85 10.32
N LEU A 135 9.92 5.94 9.37
CA LEU A 135 8.56 5.57 8.95
C LEU A 135 7.79 4.94 10.11
N PHE A 136 8.42 4.04 10.85
CA PHE A 136 7.81 3.34 11.97
C PHE A 136 7.50 4.30 13.11
N ASP A 137 8.46 5.11 13.52
CA ASP A 137 8.29 6.10 14.58
C ASP A 137 7.20 7.12 14.21
N TYR A 138 7.19 7.56 12.95
CA TYR A 138 6.16 8.44 12.44
C TYR A 138 4.76 7.80 12.48
N LEU A 139 4.58 6.60 11.90
CA LEU A 139 3.26 5.96 11.84
C LEU A 139 2.75 5.56 13.22
N LYS A 140 3.64 5.17 14.14
CA LYS A 140 3.28 4.85 15.53
C LYS A 140 3.05 6.09 16.40
N SER A 141 3.37 7.30 15.94
CA SER A 141 3.31 8.53 16.74
C SER A 141 1.90 9.02 17.12
N GLY A 142 0.85 8.27 16.77
CA GLY A 142 -0.52 8.58 17.18
C GLY A 142 -1.59 7.77 16.44
N VAL A 143 -2.84 8.15 16.69
CA VAL A 143 -4.03 7.57 16.06
C VAL A 143 -4.08 7.91 14.58
N SER A 144 -4.51 6.95 13.78
CA SER A 144 -4.87 7.09 12.37
C SER A 144 -6.31 6.65 12.16
N ARG A 145 -6.91 7.07 11.05
CA ARG A 145 -8.28 6.68 10.67
C ARG A 145 -8.29 6.05 9.29
N CYS A 146 -8.87 4.86 9.17
CA CYS A 146 -9.14 4.23 7.88
C CYS A 146 -10.61 4.45 7.50
N PHE A 147 -10.84 4.95 6.29
CA PHE A 147 -12.15 4.96 5.64
C PHE A 147 -12.22 3.83 4.62
N LEU A 148 -13.32 3.08 4.65
CA LEU A 148 -13.71 2.19 3.56
C LEU A 148 -14.61 2.97 2.60
N VAL A 149 -14.15 3.19 1.37
CA VAL A 149 -14.78 4.09 0.41
C VAL A 149 -15.29 3.30 -0.79
N ARG A 150 -16.60 3.36 -1.06
CA ARG A 150 -17.21 2.85 -2.30
C ARG A 150 -17.35 3.95 -3.35
N GLY A 151 -17.39 3.58 -4.62
CA GLY A 151 -17.74 4.53 -5.68
C GLY A 151 -17.30 4.03 -7.05
N LYS A 152 -17.65 4.78 -8.09
CA LYS A 152 -17.21 4.50 -9.45
C LYS A 152 -15.72 4.84 -9.58
N HIS A 153 -14.89 3.86 -9.98
CA HIS A 153 -13.43 4.00 -10.10
C HIS A 153 -12.75 4.54 -8.81
N PRO A 154 -12.96 3.90 -7.65
CA PRO A 154 -12.62 4.48 -6.35
C PRO A 154 -11.12 4.73 -6.21
N HIS A 155 -10.25 3.84 -6.70
CA HIS A 155 -8.80 4.02 -6.64
C HIS A 155 -8.33 5.28 -7.37
N ARG A 156 -8.86 5.53 -8.57
CA ARG A 156 -8.49 6.71 -9.37
C ARG A 156 -8.93 7.99 -8.68
N ASN A 157 -10.19 8.05 -8.26
CA ASN A 157 -10.75 9.25 -7.64
C ASN A 157 -10.05 9.55 -6.31
N MET A 158 -9.82 8.53 -5.48
CA MET A 158 -9.13 8.68 -4.20
C MET A 158 -7.65 9.03 -4.36
N PHE A 159 -6.98 8.52 -5.39
CA PHE A 159 -5.60 8.92 -5.71
C PHE A 159 -5.51 10.41 -6.07
N LEU A 160 -6.41 10.91 -6.93
CA LEU A 160 -6.49 12.32 -7.29
C LEU A 160 -6.79 13.18 -6.05
N LEU A 161 -7.76 12.77 -5.23
CA LEU A 161 -8.13 13.45 -4.00
C LEU A 161 -6.97 13.50 -3.00
N ARG A 162 -6.25 12.40 -2.80
CA ARG A 162 -5.06 12.34 -1.94
C ARG A 162 -4.03 13.39 -2.34
N ASN A 163 -3.75 13.53 -3.63
CA ASN A 163 -2.81 14.53 -4.13
C ASN A 163 -3.31 15.96 -3.90
N ALA A 164 -4.61 16.20 -4.13
CA ALA A 164 -5.22 17.50 -3.87
C ALA A 164 -5.16 17.88 -2.38
N ILE A 165 -5.44 16.95 -1.46
CA ILE A 165 -5.33 17.17 -0.01
C ILE A 165 -3.88 17.50 0.36
N ARG A 166 -2.91 16.70 -0.08
CA ARG A 166 -1.48 16.95 0.21
C ARG A 166 -1.02 18.32 -0.29
N HIS A 167 -1.51 18.74 -1.45
CA HIS A 167 -1.23 20.07 -1.98
C HIS A 167 -1.90 21.16 -1.12
N LEU A 168 -3.19 21.04 -0.82
CA LEU A 168 -3.97 22.01 -0.06
C LEU A 168 -3.41 22.27 1.34
N PHE A 169 -2.92 21.23 2.01
CA PHE A 169 -2.36 21.31 3.36
C PHE A 169 -0.83 21.46 3.39
N GLY A 170 -0.20 21.73 2.24
CA GLY A 170 1.21 22.15 2.18
C GLY A 170 2.26 21.06 2.42
N CYS A 171 1.89 19.78 2.30
CA CYS A 171 2.79 18.65 2.59
C CYS A 171 3.86 18.42 1.51
N ASN A 172 3.78 19.11 0.38
CA ASN A 172 4.77 18.98 -0.68
C ASN A 172 6.10 19.68 -0.34
N LYS A 173 6.21 20.36 0.81
CA LYS A 173 7.39 21.13 1.22
C LYS A 173 8.29 20.45 2.26
N ASP A 174 7.84 19.38 2.92
CA ASP A 174 8.68 18.57 3.81
C ASP A 174 9.06 17.27 3.06
N PRO A 175 10.36 17.01 2.77
CA PRO A 175 10.79 15.81 2.06
C PRO A 175 10.60 14.51 2.86
N ARG A 176 10.14 14.58 4.11
CA ARG A 176 9.97 13.41 4.99
C ARG A 176 8.60 12.75 4.84
N VAL A 177 8.50 11.54 5.39
CA VAL A 177 7.38 10.56 5.38
C VAL A 177 5.97 11.13 5.67
N LYS A 178 5.88 12.34 6.23
CA LYS A 178 4.66 13.04 6.63
C LYS A 178 3.90 13.55 5.43
N SER A 179 2.72 13.00 5.23
CA SER A 179 1.97 13.17 3.99
C SER A 179 0.47 13.16 4.19
N LEU A 180 0.02 13.29 5.45
CA LEU A 180 -1.36 13.35 5.97
C LEU A 180 -2.25 12.16 5.68
N VAL A 181 -2.24 11.68 4.44
CA VAL A 181 -3.20 10.74 3.92
C VAL A 181 -2.54 9.70 3.02
N HIS A 182 -3.15 8.52 2.93
CA HIS A 182 -2.76 7.41 2.07
C HIS A 182 -4.00 6.81 1.41
N CYS A 183 -3.83 6.19 0.24
CA CYS A 183 -4.88 5.41 -0.39
C CYS A 183 -4.28 4.26 -1.19
N ALA A 184 -5.02 3.15 -1.28
CA ALA A 184 -4.66 2.05 -2.16
C ALA A 184 -4.86 2.46 -3.63
N GLN A 185 -3.93 2.05 -4.49
CA GLN A 185 -3.92 2.43 -5.91
C GLN A 185 -4.49 1.34 -6.83
N ARG A 186 -4.58 0.11 -6.31
CA ARG A 186 -5.08 -1.07 -7.02
C ARG A 186 -6.08 -1.81 -6.14
N GLN A 187 -6.97 -2.60 -6.76
CA GLN A 187 -7.97 -3.40 -6.06
C GLN A 187 -7.33 -4.43 -5.11
N SER A 188 -6.26 -5.12 -5.56
CA SER A 188 -5.51 -6.05 -4.73
C SER A 188 -5.00 -5.41 -3.44
N ASP A 189 -4.43 -4.20 -3.56
CA ASP A 189 -3.86 -3.47 -2.43
C ASP A 189 -4.96 -2.97 -1.50
N ALA A 190 -6.10 -2.56 -2.06
CA ALA A 190 -7.25 -2.14 -1.29
C ALA A 190 -7.80 -3.29 -0.44
N ILE A 191 -7.91 -4.50 -0.99
CA ILE A 191 -8.35 -5.67 -0.24
C ILE A 191 -7.34 -6.00 0.87
N LYS A 192 -6.05 -6.11 0.54
CA LYS A 192 -4.98 -6.40 1.52
C LYS A 192 -4.98 -5.40 2.68
N GLN A 193 -5.07 -4.10 2.36
CA GLN A 193 -5.08 -3.06 3.39
C GLN A 193 -6.39 -3.06 4.18
N ALA A 194 -7.54 -3.28 3.55
CA ALA A 194 -8.82 -3.34 4.25
C ALA A 194 -8.86 -4.49 5.27
N LEU A 195 -8.26 -5.64 4.95
CA LEU A 195 -8.15 -6.80 5.84
C LEU A 195 -7.27 -6.54 7.08
N LEU A 196 -6.54 -5.41 7.14
CA LEU A 196 -5.83 -4.99 8.36
C LEU A 196 -6.77 -4.35 9.40
N PHE A 197 -7.96 -3.90 8.97
CA PHE A 197 -8.88 -3.09 9.78
C PHE A 197 -10.27 -3.71 9.90
N PHE A 198 -10.66 -4.54 8.93
CA PHE A 198 -11.98 -5.16 8.84
C PHE A 198 -11.82 -6.65 8.55
N SER A 199 -12.65 -7.48 9.18
CA SER A 199 -12.77 -8.89 8.85
C SER A 199 -13.34 -9.09 7.44
N LEU A 200 -13.10 -10.27 6.85
CA LEU A 200 -13.68 -10.60 5.55
C LEU A 200 -15.22 -10.55 5.56
N GLU A 201 -15.86 -10.95 6.66
CA GLU A 201 -17.33 -10.90 6.79
C GLU A 201 -17.87 -9.48 6.78
N GLU A 202 -17.19 -8.55 7.47
CA GLU A 202 -17.52 -7.13 7.42
C GLU A 202 -17.37 -6.58 6.01
N LEU A 203 -16.27 -6.91 5.32
CA LEU A 203 -16.05 -6.47 3.94
C LEU A 203 -17.10 -7.01 2.98
N LEU A 204 -17.47 -8.29 3.09
CA LEU A 204 -18.54 -8.88 2.27
C LEU A 204 -19.89 -8.17 2.50
N THR A 205 -20.16 -7.76 3.73
CA THR A 205 -21.39 -7.02 4.08
C THR A 205 -21.39 -5.59 3.52
N LEU A 206 -20.26 -4.89 3.63
CA LEU A 206 -20.14 -3.47 3.30
C LEU A 206 -19.93 -3.22 1.80
N VAL A 207 -19.09 -4.04 1.16
CA VAL A 207 -18.59 -3.83 -0.20
C VAL A 207 -18.68 -5.07 -1.09
N GLY A 208 -19.22 -6.18 -0.59
CA GLY A 208 -19.49 -7.36 -1.40
C GLY A 208 -20.61 -7.12 -2.42
N LEU A 209 -20.47 -7.72 -3.61
CA LEU A 209 -21.56 -7.85 -4.56
C LEU A 209 -22.70 -8.63 -3.90
N LYS A 210 -23.84 -7.97 -3.69
CA LYS A 210 -25.07 -8.70 -3.36
C LYS A 210 -25.41 -9.53 -4.59
N LYS A 211 -25.56 -10.85 -4.42
CA LYS A 211 -26.25 -11.66 -5.44
C LYS A 211 -27.59 -10.98 -5.67
N SER A 212 -27.78 -10.42 -6.86
CA SER A 212 -29.12 -10.09 -7.34
C SER A 212 -29.92 -11.37 -7.17
N LYS A 213 -30.94 -11.34 -6.30
CA LYS A 213 -31.94 -12.39 -6.26
C LYS A 213 -32.49 -12.47 -7.69
N GLN A 214 -32.12 -13.52 -8.42
CA GLN A 214 -32.86 -13.97 -9.58
C GLN A 214 -34.16 -14.60 -9.09
#